data_AF-A0A9P7AR30-F1
#
_entry.id   AF-A0A9P7AR30-F1
#
_cell.length_a   1.000
_cell.length_b   1.000
_cell.length_c   1.000
_cell.angle_alpha   90.00
_cell.angle_beta   90.00
_cell.angle_gamma   90.00
#
_symmetry.space_group_name_H-M   'P 1'
#
loop_
_entity.id
_entity.type
_entity.pdbx_description
1 polymer ?
#
loop_
_entity_poly.entity_id
_entity_poly.type
_entity_poly.pdbx_seq_one_letter_code
_entity_poly.pdbx_strand_id
1 'polypeptide(L)'
;MSRNGDKKPVGFATHITAGGIAGAMEAICCQPLDTIKVRMQLSKSGMAPGTKPRGFLATGVMIVRRETPLALYKGLGAVLSGIVPKMAIRFASFETYKEWLADKSTGNTRVGNIFIAGLAAGTTEAVAVVCPMEVVKIRLQAQQHSLADPLEAPRYRNAGHAVYTIIREEGFSALYRGVSLTALRQATNQGANFTAYQELKKLAHTYQPDLKDLPSYQHMIIGLISGAMGPFSNAPIDTIKTRLQKATYEPGTTAFERIAAIAKDMWKQEGVRSFYKGITPRVLRVAPGQAIVFAVYEKVRGIIETMKVSPSQDRYSE
;
A
#
# COMPACT_ATOMS: atom_id res chain seq x y z
N MET A 1 30.65 20.68 -16.58
CA MET A 1 29.56 21.57 -17.08
C MET A 1 28.23 20.96 -16.72
N SER A 2 27.60 21.46 -15.66
CA SER A 2 26.33 20.97 -15.13
C SER A 2 25.18 21.43 -16.04
N ARG A 3 24.57 20.50 -16.78
CA ARG A 3 23.28 20.73 -17.45
C ARG A 3 22.15 20.61 -16.42
N ASN A 4 22.06 21.59 -15.52
CA ASN A 4 20.79 21.91 -14.87
C ASN A 4 19.94 22.68 -15.89
N GLY A 5 19.43 21.96 -16.89
CA GLY A 5 18.33 22.46 -17.70
C GLY A 5 17.07 22.39 -16.85
N ASP A 6 16.34 23.51 -16.74
CA ASP A 6 15.01 23.57 -16.16
C ASP A 6 14.15 22.43 -16.73
N LYS A 7 13.99 21.36 -15.93
CA LYS A 7 13.12 20.25 -16.27
C LYS A 7 11.71 20.83 -16.26
N LYS A 8 11.13 21.02 -17.45
CA LYS A 8 9.72 21.40 -17.60
C LYS A 8 8.88 20.51 -16.66
N PRO A 9 7.92 21.09 -15.91
CA PRO A 9 7.07 20.31 -15.03
C PRO A 9 6.41 19.19 -15.84
N VAL A 10 6.59 17.95 -15.38
CA VAL A 10 6.09 16.79 -16.11
C VAL A 10 4.57 16.88 -16.09
N GLY A 11 3.93 16.83 -17.27
CA GLY A 11 2.48 16.94 -17.33
C GLY A 11 1.80 15.82 -16.53
N PHE A 12 0.70 16.14 -15.87
CA PHE A 12 -0.12 15.24 -15.03
C PHE A 12 -0.36 13.85 -15.66
N ALA A 13 -0.66 13.80 -16.96
CA ALA A 13 -0.83 12.54 -17.70
C ALA A 13 0.42 11.65 -17.66
N THR A 14 1.61 12.23 -17.71
CA THR A 14 2.89 11.49 -17.60
C THR A 14 3.05 10.87 -16.23
N HIS A 15 2.67 11.59 -15.17
CA HIS A 15 2.70 11.07 -13.80
C HIS A 15 1.73 9.91 -13.60
N ILE A 16 0.51 10.00 -14.16
CA ILE A 16 -0.47 8.91 -14.10
C ILE A 16 0.00 7.69 -14.90
N THR A 17 0.45 7.88 -16.15
CA THR A 17 0.87 6.76 -17.00
C THR A 17 2.13 6.09 -16.44
N ALA A 18 3.16 6.86 -16.09
CA ALA A 18 4.38 6.31 -15.51
C ALA A 18 4.14 5.69 -14.13
N GLY A 19 3.36 6.34 -13.27
CA GLY A 19 2.99 5.81 -11.96
C GLY A 19 2.10 4.57 -12.04
N GLY A 20 1.18 4.52 -13.01
CA GLY A 20 0.29 3.39 -13.27
C GLY A 20 1.05 2.16 -13.75
N ILE A 21 1.95 2.33 -14.73
CA ILE A 21 2.79 1.24 -15.26
C ILE A 21 3.78 0.76 -14.18
N ALA A 22 4.40 1.69 -13.45
CA ALA A 22 5.30 1.34 -12.35
C ALA A 22 4.58 0.55 -11.25
N GLY A 23 3.38 1.00 -10.85
CA GLY A 23 2.55 0.28 -9.88
C GLY A 23 2.11 -1.09 -10.39
N ALA A 24 1.73 -1.20 -11.67
CA ALA A 24 1.33 -2.49 -12.27
C ALA A 24 2.49 -3.49 -12.24
N MET A 25 3.71 -3.04 -12.55
CA MET A 25 4.89 -3.90 -12.52
C MET A 25 5.29 -4.31 -11.10
N GLU A 26 5.20 -3.40 -10.13
CA GLU A 26 5.35 -3.74 -8.71
C GLU A 26 4.34 -4.77 -8.25
N ALA A 27 3.07 -4.62 -8.65
CA ALA A 27 2.04 -5.59 -8.34
C ALA A 27 2.34 -6.96 -8.95
N ILE A 28 2.74 -7.04 -10.21
CA ILE A 28 3.10 -8.32 -10.86
C ILE A 28 4.25 -9.01 -10.12
N CYS A 29 5.31 -8.28 -9.78
CA CYS A 29 6.48 -8.84 -9.09
C CYS A 29 6.18 -9.25 -7.64
N CYS A 30 5.37 -8.46 -6.92
CA CYS A 30 5.13 -8.64 -5.49
C CYS A 30 3.87 -9.47 -5.16
N GLN A 31 2.98 -9.71 -6.13
CA GLN A 31 1.73 -10.45 -5.91
C GLN A 31 1.94 -11.85 -5.32
N PRO A 32 2.93 -12.67 -5.75
CA PRO A 32 3.17 -13.96 -5.13
C PRO A 32 3.41 -13.86 -3.62
N LEU A 33 4.16 -12.83 -3.19
CA LEU A 33 4.46 -12.58 -1.79
C LEU A 33 3.20 -12.17 -1.01
N ASP A 34 2.34 -11.34 -1.62
CA ASP A 34 1.07 -10.95 -1.01
C ASP A 34 0.11 -12.12 -0.85
N THR A 35 -0.01 -12.97 -1.86
CA THR A 35 -0.89 -14.13 -1.82
C THR A 35 -0.45 -15.11 -0.73
N ILE A 36 0.86 -15.37 -0.62
CA ILE A 36 1.42 -16.20 0.47
C ILE A 36 1.10 -15.57 1.82
N LYS A 37 1.35 -14.27 1.99
CA LYS A 37 1.09 -13.55 3.24
C LYS A 37 -0.37 -13.63 3.65
N VAL A 38 -1.31 -13.33 2.75
CA VAL A 38 -2.75 -13.34 3.08
C VAL A 38 -3.22 -14.75 3.41
N ARG A 39 -2.81 -15.77 2.64
CA ARG A 39 -3.17 -17.16 2.95
C ARG A 39 -2.60 -17.66 4.26
N MET A 40 -1.38 -17.24 4.59
CA MET A 40 -0.78 -17.53 5.89
C MET A 40 -1.58 -16.88 7.03
N GLN A 41 -2.05 -15.64 6.84
CA GLN A 41 -2.87 -14.91 7.82
C GLN A 41 -4.28 -15.51 7.98
N LEU A 42 -4.87 -15.99 6.88
CA LEU A 42 -6.18 -16.65 6.87
C LEU A 42 -6.13 -18.14 7.28
N SER A 43 -4.93 -18.75 7.31
CA SER A 43 -4.78 -20.15 7.65
C SER A 43 -5.11 -20.40 9.12
N LYS A 44 -6.04 -21.33 9.36
CA LYS A 44 -6.32 -21.89 10.69
C LYS A 44 -5.25 -22.89 11.17
N SER A 45 -4.20 -23.15 10.36
CA SER A 45 -3.11 -24.07 10.72
C SER A 45 -2.30 -23.45 11.88
N GLY A 46 -2.50 -23.95 13.09
CA GLY A 46 -2.08 -23.33 14.36
C GLY A 46 -3.23 -23.08 15.35
N MET A 47 -4.50 -23.22 14.94
CA MET A 47 -5.68 -23.19 15.83
C MET A 47 -6.10 -24.58 16.31
N ALA A 48 -5.69 -25.65 15.61
CA ALA A 48 -5.90 -27.03 16.06
C ALA A 48 -4.71 -27.49 16.93
N PRO A 49 -4.94 -28.09 18.11
CA PRO A 49 -3.88 -28.62 18.97
C PRO A 49 -2.93 -29.54 18.18
N GLY A 50 -1.62 -29.32 18.29
CA GLY A 50 -0.59 -30.15 17.63
C GLY A 50 -0.16 -29.73 16.22
N THR A 51 -0.78 -28.70 15.61
CA THR A 51 -0.37 -28.22 14.29
C THR A 51 0.60 -27.02 14.39
N LYS A 52 1.83 -27.17 13.88
CA LYS A 52 2.77 -26.03 13.80
C LYS A 52 2.24 -24.98 12.80
N PRO A 53 2.31 -23.68 13.13
CA PRO A 53 1.98 -22.62 12.18
C PRO A 53 2.91 -22.72 10.97
N ARG A 54 2.33 -22.70 9.76
CA ARG A 54 3.11 -22.85 8.53
C ARG A 54 3.90 -21.57 8.26
N GLY A 55 5.22 -21.72 8.07
CA GLY A 55 6.08 -20.62 7.65
C GLY A 55 5.76 -20.10 6.24
N PHE A 56 6.37 -18.98 5.88
CA PHE A 56 6.17 -18.31 4.59
C PHE A 56 6.46 -19.24 3.40
N LEU A 57 7.62 -19.89 3.39
CA LEU A 57 8.03 -20.83 2.33
C LEU A 57 7.13 -22.07 2.26
N ALA A 58 6.80 -22.66 3.42
CA ALA A 58 5.92 -23.82 3.47
C ALA A 58 4.52 -23.52 2.93
N THR A 59 4.01 -22.31 3.20
CA THR A 59 2.73 -21.84 2.66
C THR A 59 2.80 -21.66 1.14
N GLY A 60 3.88 -21.08 0.62
CA GLY A 60 4.11 -20.95 -0.83
C GLY A 60 4.16 -22.30 -1.55
N VAL A 61 4.96 -23.24 -1.04
CA VAL A 61 5.07 -24.60 -1.60
C VAL A 61 3.72 -25.32 -1.58
N MET A 62 2.93 -25.16 -0.51
CA MET A 62 1.60 -25.76 -0.40
C MET A 62 0.65 -25.20 -1.46
N ILE A 63 0.63 -23.89 -1.70
CA ILE A 63 -0.22 -23.26 -2.72
C ILE A 63 0.10 -23.84 -4.10
N VAL A 64 1.39 -23.92 -4.45
CA VAL A 64 1.84 -24.44 -5.74
C VAL A 64 1.49 -25.91 -5.91
N ARG A 65 1.70 -26.72 -4.86
CA ARG A 65 1.47 -28.18 -4.91
C ARG A 65 -0.01 -28.59 -4.81
N ARG A 66 -0.85 -27.82 -4.12
CA ARG A 66 -2.27 -28.18 -3.90
C ARG A 66 -3.25 -27.47 -4.82
N GLU A 67 -2.89 -26.33 -5.38
CA GLU A 67 -3.72 -25.64 -6.37
C GLU A 67 -3.02 -25.64 -7.72
N THR A 68 -2.19 -24.63 -7.97
CA THR A 68 -1.38 -24.44 -9.18
C THR A 68 -0.36 -23.33 -8.93
N PRO A 69 0.73 -23.22 -9.73
CA PRO A 69 1.60 -22.05 -9.72
C PRO A 69 0.85 -20.73 -9.94
N LEU A 70 -0.18 -20.73 -10.81
CA LEU A 70 -1.01 -19.55 -11.09
C LEU A 70 -1.86 -19.09 -9.90
N ALA A 71 -2.10 -19.96 -8.92
CA ALA A 71 -2.82 -19.60 -7.70
C ALA A 71 -2.10 -18.50 -6.89
N LEU A 72 -0.78 -18.33 -7.05
CA LEU A 72 0.00 -17.24 -6.46
C LEU A 72 -0.40 -15.85 -7.00
N TYR A 73 -1.03 -15.79 -8.17
CA TYR A 73 -1.49 -14.55 -8.80
C TYR A 73 -3.00 -14.31 -8.60
N LYS A 74 -3.69 -15.13 -7.79
CA LYS A 74 -5.10 -14.90 -7.47
C LYS A 74 -5.30 -13.51 -6.84
N GLY A 75 -6.21 -12.75 -7.42
CA GLY A 75 -6.49 -11.37 -7.02
C GLY A 75 -5.66 -10.30 -7.74
N LEU A 76 -4.70 -10.66 -8.60
CA LEU A 76 -3.90 -9.70 -9.38
C LEU A 76 -4.80 -8.77 -10.21
N GLY A 77 -5.84 -9.31 -10.86
CA GLY A 77 -6.75 -8.50 -11.67
C GLY A 77 -7.44 -7.38 -10.88
N ALA A 78 -7.85 -7.66 -9.63
CA ALA A 78 -8.44 -6.66 -8.73
C ALA A 78 -7.43 -5.57 -8.32
N VAL A 79 -6.17 -5.97 -8.14
CA VAL A 79 -5.07 -5.04 -7.82
C VAL A 79 -4.77 -4.16 -9.03
N LEU A 80 -4.60 -4.73 -10.22
CA LEU A 80 -4.33 -4.00 -11.45
C LEU A 80 -5.44 -3.00 -11.80
N SER A 81 -6.70 -3.39 -11.69
CA SER A 81 -7.84 -2.49 -11.93
C SER A 81 -7.88 -1.30 -10.96
N GLY A 82 -7.32 -1.46 -9.76
CA GLY A 82 -7.32 -0.42 -8.73
C GLY A 82 -6.12 0.53 -8.78
N ILE A 83 -4.99 0.14 -9.40
CA ILE A 83 -3.75 0.94 -9.38
C ILE A 83 -3.93 2.28 -10.08
N VAL A 84 -4.49 2.27 -11.29
CA VAL A 84 -4.64 3.51 -12.08
C VAL A 84 -5.62 4.48 -11.40
N PRO A 85 -6.84 4.06 -10.98
CA PRO A 85 -7.74 4.95 -10.23
C PRO A 85 -7.12 5.47 -8.93
N LYS A 86 -6.42 4.60 -8.19
CA LYS A 86 -5.73 4.98 -6.95
C LYS A 86 -4.70 6.08 -7.19
N MET A 87 -3.83 5.91 -8.18
CA MET A 87 -2.81 6.92 -8.50
C MET A 87 -3.42 8.20 -9.04
N ALA A 88 -4.41 8.10 -9.94
CA ALA A 88 -5.08 9.26 -10.51
C ALA A 88 -5.73 10.14 -9.43
N ILE A 89 -6.50 9.54 -8.52
CA ILE A 89 -7.16 10.27 -7.43
C ILE A 89 -6.13 10.85 -6.46
N ARG A 90 -5.09 10.09 -6.12
CA ARG A 90 -4.03 10.58 -5.23
C ARG A 90 -3.32 11.81 -5.80
N PHE A 91 -2.93 11.77 -7.06
CA PHE A 91 -2.24 12.91 -7.68
C PHE A 91 -3.18 14.10 -7.89
N ALA A 92 -4.39 13.86 -8.40
CA ALA A 92 -5.39 14.93 -8.59
C ALA A 92 -5.70 15.64 -7.27
N SER A 93 -6.08 14.87 -6.24
CA SER A 93 -6.39 15.44 -4.93
C SER A 93 -5.18 16.11 -4.28
N PHE A 94 -3.97 15.56 -4.43
CA PHE A 94 -2.76 16.19 -3.91
C PHE A 94 -2.47 17.54 -4.57
N GLU A 95 -2.57 17.65 -5.89
CA GLU A 95 -2.38 18.92 -6.60
C GLU A 95 -3.42 19.95 -6.18
N THR A 96 -4.70 19.56 -6.13
CA THR A 96 -5.79 20.43 -5.68
C THR A 96 -5.60 20.91 -4.23
N TYR A 97 -5.32 20.01 -3.29
CA TYR A 97 -5.13 20.39 -1.89
C TYR A 97 -3.85 21.20 -1.66
N LYS A 98 -2.78 20.90 -2.41
CA LYS A 98 -1.54 21.67 -2.37
C LYS A 98 -1.77 23.10 -2.88
N GLU A 99 -2.54 23.27 -3.95
CA GLU A 99 -2.92 24.58 -4.49
C GLU A 99 -3.81 25.36 -3.51
N TRP A 100 -4.79 24.71 -2.89
CA TRP A 100 -5.63 25.33 -1.86
C TRP A 100 -4.87 25.78 -0.62
N LEU A 101 -3.81 25.06 -0.25
CA LEU A 101 -2.95 25.35 0.89
C LEU A 101 -1.69 26.15 0.51
N ALA A 102 -1.54 26.54 -0.76
CA ALA A 102 -0.44 27.39 -1.21
C ALA A 102 -0.69 28.84 -0.79
N ASP A 103 0.39 29.54 -0.46
CA ASP A 103 0.30 30.96 -0.16
C ASP A 103 0.02 31.74 -1.45
N LYS A 104 -1.08 32.48 -1.48
CA LYS A 104 -1.54 33.24 -2.67
C LYS A 104 -0.56 34.34 -3.08
N SER A 105 0.33 34.76 -2.19
CA SER A 105 1.29 35.83 -2.44
C SER A 105 2.61 35.35 -3.06
N THR A 106 3.08 34.15 -2.68
CA THR A 106 4.39 33.62 -3.10
C THR A 106 4.29 32.39 -3.99
N GLY A 107 3.10 31.77 -4.10
CA GLY A 107 2.89 30.51 -4.82
C GLY A 107 3.60 29.30 -4.18
N ASN A 108 4.31 29.50 -3.07
CA ASN A 108 5.06 28.45 -2.39
C ASN A 108 4.23 27.83 -1.26
N THR A 109 4.24 26.51 -1.18
CA THR A 109 3.56 25.75 -0.13
C THR A 109 4.56 25.41 0.97
N ARG A 110 4.27 25.79 2.22
CA ARG A 110 5.09 25.41 3.39
C ARG A 110 5.15 23.88 3.53
N VAL A 111 6.27 23.35 4.04
CA VAL A 111 6.46 21.90 4.28
C VAL A 111 5.30 21.26 5.08
N GLY A 112 4.77 21.95 6.10
CA GLY A 112 3.60 21.48 6.84
C GLY A 112 2.31 21.44 6.02
N ASN A 113 2.12 22.39 5.10
CA ASN A 113 0.96 22.42 4.20
C ASN A 113 1.05 21.32 3.12
N ILE A 114 2.27 21.03 2.63
CA ILE A 114 2.52 19.88 1.74
C ILE A 114 2.17 18.56 2.45
N PHE A 115 2.50 18.44 3.74
CA PHE A 115 2.13 17.28 4.54
C PHE A 115 0.61 17.13 4.69
N ILE A 116 -0.09 18.21 5.02
CA ILE A 116 -1.56 18.21 5.15
C ILE A 116 -2.20 17.86 3.81
N ALA A 117 -1.74 18.45 2.70
CA ALA A 117 -2.20 18.10 1.36
C ALA A 117 -1.97 16.61 1.05
N GLY A 118 -0.81 16.07 1.42
CA GLY A 118 -0.47 14.65 1.26
C GLY A 118 -1.34 13.72 2.11
N LEU A 119 -1.65 14.10 3.34
CA LEU A 119 -2.56 13.36 4.23
C LEU A 119 -4.00 13.39 3.72
N ALA A 120 -4.48 14.56 3.31
CA ALA A 120 -5.82 14.73 2.76
C ALA A 120 -5.97 13.93 1.46
N ALA A 121 -4.99 14.02 0.55
CA ALA A 121 -4.97 13.26 -0.69
C ALA A 121 -4.95 11.74 -0.44
N GLY A 122 -4.11 11.29 0.50
CA GLY A 122 -4.07 9.89 0.90
C GLY A 122 -5.38 9.41 1.54
N THR A 123 -6.09 10.28 2.26
CA THR A 123 -7.40 9.96 2.83
C THR A 123 -8.47 9.87 1.74
N THR A 124 -8.50 10.80 0.80
CA THR A 124 -9.43 10.79 -0.34
C THR A 124 -9.22 9.55 -1.21
N GLU A 125 -7.96 9.22 -1.53
CA GLU A 125 -7.58 7.97 -2.19
C GLU A 125 -8.05 6.73 -1.40
N ALA A 126 -7.85 6.75 -0.08
CA ALA A 126 -8.21 5.64 0.79
C ALA A 126 -9.71 5.38 0.81
N VAL A 127 -10.51 6.44 0.89
CA VAL A 127 -11.98 6.35 0.90
C VAL A 127 -12.51 5.98 -0.48
N ALA A 128 -12.06 6.65 -1.53
CA ALA A 128 -12.63 6.51 -2.87
C ALA A 128 -12.29 5.17 -3.53
N VAL A 129 -11.09 4.63 -3.31
CA VAL A 129 -10.59 3.46 -4.05
C VAL A 129 -10.10 2.35 -3.13
N VAL A 130 -9.27 2.67 -2.13
CA VAL A 130 -8.59 1.62 -1.36
C VAL A 130 -9.58 0.82 -0.51
N CYS A 131 -10.50 1.48 0.19
CA CYS A 131 -11.48 0.83 1.04
C CYS A 131 -12.37 -0.18 0.27
N PRO A 132 -13.09 0.22 -0.81
CA PRO A 132 -13.90 -0.74 -1.57
C PRO A 132 -13.05 -1.86 -2.18
N MET A 133 -11.85 -1.53 -2.68
CA MET A 133 -10.93 -2.54 -3.24
C MET A 133 -10.44 -3.54 -2.18
N GLU A 134 -10.10 -3.07 -0.98
CA GLU A 134 -9.67 -3.92 0.14
C GLU A 134 -10.79 -4.87 0.56
N VAL A 135 -12.02 -4.40 0.70
CA VAL A 135 -13.18 -5.24 1.05
C VAL A 135 -13.37 -6.36 0.01
N VAL A 136 -13.36 -6.00 -1.28
CA VAL A 136 -13.51 -6.96 -2.38
C VAL A 136 -12.36 -7.97 -2.39
N LYS A 137 -11.11 -7.50 -2.25
CA LYS A 137 -9.91 -8.36 -2.22
C LYS A 137 -9.94 -9.33 -1.04
N ILE A 138 -10.29 -8.85 0.15
CA ILE A 138 -10.40 -9.68 1.36
C ILE A 138 -11.45 -10.77 1.16
N ARG A 139 -12.64 -10.45 0.63
CA ARG A 139 -13.70 -11.44 0.39
C ARG A 139 -13.34 -12.46 -0.67
N LEU A 140 -12.74 -12.02 -1.77
CA LEU A 140 -12.24 -12.92 -2.82
C LEU A 140 -11.15 -13.87 -2.30
N GLN A 141 -10.25 -13.39 -1.43
CA GLN A 141 -9.17 -14.19 -0.87
C GLN A 141 -9.62 -15.06 0.31
N ALA A 142 -10.64 -14.63 1.06
CA ALA A 142 -11.25 -15.38 2.15
C ALA A 142 -12.12 -16.54 1.64
N GLN A 143 -12.60 -16.47 0.40
CA GLN A 143 -13.28 -17.59 -0.24
C GLN A 143 -12.30 -18.75 -0.40
N GLN A 144 -12.37 -19.68 0.54
CA GLN A 144 -11.74 -20.99 0.39
C GLN A 144 -12.41 -21.65 -0.81
N HIS A 145 -11.63 -21.98 -1.84
CA HIS A 145 -12.05 -23.10 -2.68
C HIS A 145 -12.03 -24.28 -1.71
N SER A 146 -13.21 -24.65 -1.20
CA SER A 146 -13.33 -25.84 -0.40
C SER A 146 -13.04 -27.00 -1.34
N LEU A 147 -11.77 -27.41 -1.40
CA LEU A 147 -11.35 -28.67 -2.01
C LEU A 147 -12.01 -29.88 -1.34
N ALA A 148 -12.80 -29.66 -0.27
CA ALA A 148 -13.64 -30.66 0.35
C ALA A 148 -14.97 -30.88 -0.37
N ASP A 149 -15.43 -29.94 -1.21
CA ASP A 149 -16.68 -30.11 -1.95
C ASP A 149 -16.58 -29.55 -3.40
N PRO A 150 -16.34 -30.42 -4.40
CA PRO A 150 -16.25 -30.05 -5.82
C PRO A 150 -17.55 -29.46 -6.40
N LEU A 151 -18.67 -29.53 -5.68
CA LEU A 151 -19.99 -29.07 -6.13
C LEU A 151 -20.34 -27.63 -5.71
N GLU A 152 -19.61 -27.02 -4.77
CA GLU A 152 -19.88 -25.63 -4.38
C GLU A 152 -19.25 -24.63 -5.36
N ALA A 153 -20.09 -24.06 -6.22
CA ALA A 153 -19.68 -23.00 -7.13
C ALA A 153 -19.09 -21.81 -6.34
N PRO A 154 -17.98 -21.20 -6.82
CA PRO A 154 -17.37 -20.08 -6.15
C PRO A 154 -18.35 -18.91 -5.99
N ARG A 155 -18.62 -18.46 -4.74
CA ARG A 155 -19.54 -17.33 -4.44
C ARG A 155 -19.20 -16.08 -5.25
N TYR A 156 -17.91 -15.81 -5.45
CA TYR A 156 -17.42 -14.69 -6.25
C TYR A 156 -16.58 -15.20 -7.42
N ARG A 157 -17.04 -14.96 -8.66
CA ARG A 157 -16.33 -15.36 -9.89
C ARG A 157 -15.15 -14.44 -10.22
N ASN A 158 -15.29 -13.14 -9.97
CA ASN A 158 -14.29 -12.11 -10.22
C ASN A 158 -14.56 -10.87 -9.35
N ALA A 159 -13.68 -9.86 -9.43
CA ALA A 159 -13.81 -8.62 -8.66
C ALA A 159 -15.10 -7.84 -8.96
N GLY A 160 -15.50 -7.74 -10.23
CA GLY A 160 -16.74 -7.04 -10.61
C GLY A 160 -17.99 -7.76 -10.11
N HIS A 161 -18.03 -9.09 -10.20
CA HIS A 161 -19.08 -9.92 -9.65
C HIS A 161 -19.12 -9.79 -8.12
N ALA A 162 -17.97 -9.77 -7.45
CA ALA A 162 -17.90 -9.53 -6.02
C ALA A 162 -18.50 -8.17 -5.63
N VAL A 163 -18.14 -7.09 -6.33
CA VAL A 163 -18.72 -5.77 -6.10
C VAL A 163 -20.24 -5.81 -6.29
N TYR A 164 -20.72 -6.35 -7.41
CA TYR A 164 -22.15 -6.45 -7.70
C TYR A 164 -22.92 -7.24 -6.63
N THR A 165 -22.43 -8.43 -6.28
CA THR A 165 -23.04 -9.28 -5.26
C THR A 165 -23.05 -8.60 -3.89
N ILE A 166 -21.96 -7.94 -3.48
CA ILE A 166 -21.90 -7.22 -2.20
C ILE A 166 -22.93 -6.08 -2.17
N ILE A 167 -23.00 -5.27 -3.23
CA ILE A 167 -23.95 -4.15 -3.30
C ILE A 167 -25.39 -4.68 -3.28
N ARG A 168 -25.69 -5.74 -4.04
CA ARG A 168 -27.04 -6.30 -4.14
C ARG A 168 -27.51 -6.95 -2.83
N GLU A 169 -26.62 -7.64 -2.11
CA GLU A 169 -26.99 -8.40 -0.92
C GLU A 169 -26.87 -7.60 0.38
N GLU A 170 -25.86 -6.73 0.50
CA GLU A 170 -25.54 -6.01 1.74
C GLU A 170 -25.65 -4.48 1.61
N GLY A 171 -25.89 -3.97 0.41
CA GLY A 171 -25.98 -2.55 0.13
C GLY A 171 -24.62 -1.87 -0.09
N PHE A 172 -24.69 -0.61 -0.54
CA PHE A 172 -23.50 0.17 -0.89
C PHE A 172 -22.58 0.46 0.31
N SER A 173 -23.15 0.63 1.51
CA SER A 173 -22.40 0.88 2.74
C SER A 173 -21.47 -0.28 3.12
N ALA A 174 -21.74 -1.50 2.63
CA ALA A 174 -20.90 -2.66 2.88
C ALA A 174 -19.47 -2.50 2.32
N LEU A 175 -19.30 -1.75 1.22
CA LEU A 175 -17.99 -1.46 0.63
C LEU A 175 -17.13 -0.50 1.47
N TYR A 176 -17.76 0.23 2.39
CA TYR A 176 -17.11 1.22 3.26
C TYR A 176 -16.98 0.74 4.71
N ARG A 177 -17.29 -0.53 4.98
CA ARG A 177 -17.09 -1.14 6.30
C ARG A 177 -15.60 -1.12 6.65
N GLY A 178 -15.26 -0.34 7.69
CA GLY A 178 -13.89 -0.18 8.16
C GLY A 178 -13.13 0.99 7.53
N VAL A 179 -13.80 1.88 6.79
CA VAL A 179 -13.17 3.07 6.17
C VAL A 179 -12.39 3.93 7.16
N SER A 180 -12.90 4.10 8.39
CA SER A 180 -12.20 4.84 9.46
C SER A 180 -10.88 4.18 9.85
N LEU A 181 -10.83 2.85 9.91
CA LEU A 181 -9.61 2.10 10.22
C LEU A 181 -8.62 2.16 9.05
N THR A 182 -9.10 2.10 7.81
CA THR A 182 -8.25 2.24 6.62
C THR A 182 -7.67 3.65 6.53
N ALA A 183 -8.49 4.69 6.77
CA ALA A 183 -8.05 6.08 6.82
C ALA A 183 -7.02 6.31 7.95
N LEU A 184 -7.29 5.81 9.16
CA LEU A 184 -6.36 5.90 10.29
C LEU A 184 -5.02 5.23 9.95
N ARG A 185 -5.05 4.00 9.42
CA ARG A 185 -3.84 3.27 9.01
C ARG A 185 -3.04 4.05 7.97
N GLN A 186 -3.72 4.70 7.03
CA GLN A 186 -3.08 5.50 5.99
C GLN A 186 -2.46 6.76 6.57
N ALA A 187 -3.18 7.44 7.46
CA ALA A 187 -2.71 8.65 8.14
C ALA A 187 -1.50 8.37 9.03
N THR A 188 -1.51 7.31 9.84
CA THR A 188 -0.37 6.92 10.70
C THR A 188 0.84 6.49 9.87
N ASN A 189 0.64 5.79 8.75
CA ASN A 189 1.71 5.41 7.83
C ASN A 189 2.37 6.64 7.20
N GLN A 190 1.55 7.54 6.65
CA GLN A 190 2.03 8.77 6.01
C GLN A 190 2.68 9.72 7.03
N GLY A 191 2.09 9.86 8.22
CA GLY A 191 2.63 10.66 9.31
C GLY A 191 4.01 10.19 9.76
N ALA A 192 4.14 8.90 10.08
CA ALA A 192 5.41 8.33 10.52
C ALA A 192 6.50 8.43 9.43
N ASN A 193 6.15 8.13 8.18
CA ASN A 193 7.08 8.24 7.06
C ASN A 193 7.52 9.71 6.84
N PHE A 194 6.59 10.65 6.82
CA PHE A 194 6.92 12.06 6.62
C PHE A 194 7.78 12.63 7.74
N THR A 195 7.42 12.37 9.00
CA THR A 195 8.19 12.84 10.15
C THR A 195 9.60 12.25 10.12
N ALA A 196 9.73 10.93 9.89
CA ALA A 196 11.03 10.30 9.76
C ALA A 196 11.85 10.89 8.61
N TYR A 197 11.23 11.15 7.45
CA TYR A 197 11.89 11.75 6.30
C TYR A 197 12.42 13.16 6.63
N GLN A 198 11.62 13.99 7.30
CA GLN A 198 12.02 15.35 7.67
C GLN A 198 13.15 15.35 8.70
N GLU A 199 13.07 14.51 9.74
CA GLU A 199 14.11 14.43 10.76
C GLU A 199 15.44 13.90 10.20
N LEU A 200 15.38 12.87 9.36
CA LEU A 200 16.57 12.35 8.66
C LEU A 200 17.16 13.38 7.69
N LYS A 201 16.31 14.14 6.98
CA LYS A 201 16.76 15.21 6.09
C LYS A 201 17.42 16.35 6.88
N LYS A 202 16.82 16.77 8.00
CA LYS A 202 17.42 17.77 8.90
C LYS A 202 18.77 17.29 9.42
N LEU A 203 18.85 16.06 9.91
CA LEU A 203 20.08 15.47 10.42
C LEU A 203 21.19 15.47 9.35
N ALA A 204 20.86 15.06 8.12
CA ALA A 204 21.82 15.05 7.02
C ALA A 204 22.30 16.46 6.64
N HIS A 205 21.43 17.48 6.66
CA HIS A 205 21.85 18.88 6.48
C HIS A 205 22.70 19.40 7.64
N THR A 206 22.47 18.96 8.88
CA THR A 206 23.34 19.32 10.01
C THR A 206 24.76 18.79 9.82
N TYR A 207 24.93 17.58 9.26
CA TYR A 207 26.24 17.01 8.96
C TYR A 207 26.87 17.54 7.65
N GLN A 208 26.05 18.08 6.74
CA GLN A 208 26.49 18.63 5.45
C GLN A 208 25.86 20.02 5.21
N PRO A 209 26.27 21.05 5.99
CA PRO A 209 25.66 22.37 5.91
C PRO A 209 25.91 23.10 4.58
N ASP A 210 26.99 22.74 3.87
CA ASP A 210 27.39 23.37 2.61
C ASP A 210 26.53 22.94 1.40
N LEU A 211 25.74 21.87 1.55
CA LEU A 211 24.86 21.34 0.50
C LEU A 211 23.45 21.90 0.65
N LYS A 212 23.10 22.85 -0.22
CA LYS A 212 21.75 23.45 -0.31
C LYS A 212 20.68 22.40 -0.65
N ASP A 213 21.03 21.41 -1.47
CA ASP A 213 20.18 20.25 -1.80
C ASP A 213 20.98 18.96 -1.66
N LEU A 214 20.39 17.95 -1.01
CA LEU A 214 21.07 16.65 -0.90
C LEU A 214 21.12 15.97 -2.28
N PRO A 215 22.23 15.28 -2.60
CA PRO A 215 22.30 14.47 -3.81
C PRO A 215 21.26 13.33 -3.80
N SER A 216 20.80 12.94 -4.99
CA SER A 216 19.68 12.00 -5.18
C SER A 216 19.84 10.66 -4.46
N TYR A 217 21.08 10.16 -4.31
CA TYR A 217 21.35 8.91 -3.58
C TYR A 217 21.04 9.03 -2.07
N GLN A 218 21.27 10.20 -1.46
CA GLN A 218 20.93 10.44 -0.05
C GLN A 218 19.43 10.55 0.12
N HIS A 219 18.73 11.23 -0.79
CA HIS A 219 17.26 11.25 -0.82
C HIS A 219 16.67 9.84 -0.94
N MET A 220 17.29 8.97 -1.73
CA MET A 220 16.89 7.57 -1.87
C MET A 220 17.08 6.78 -0.56
N ILE A 221 18.23 6.91 0.10
CA ILE A 221 18.50 6.23 1.39
C ILE A 221 17.56 6.74 2.49
N ILE A 222 17.40 8.06 2.60
CA ILE A 222 16.48 8.67 3.57
C ILE A 222 15.04 8.21 3.31
N GLY A 223 14.61 8.21 2.04
CA GLY A 223 13.30 7.72 1.64
C GLY A 223 13.08 6.23 1.93
N LEU A 224 14.14 5.41 1.80
CA LEU A 224 14.09 3.99 2.13
C LEU A 224 13.89 3.76 3.63
N ILE A 225 14.66 4.46 4.46
CA ILE A 225 14.58 4.37 5.93
C ILE A 225 13.23 4.92 6.41
N SER A 226 12.83 6.10 5.94
CA SER A 226 11.55 6.70 6.32
C SER A 226 10.37 5.87 5.85
N GLY A 227 10.46 5.25 4.67
CA GLY A 227 9.47 4.33 4.13
C GLY A 227 9.28 3.07 4.97
N ALA A 228 10.31 2.62 5.69
CA ALA A 228 10.20 1.50 6.62
C ALA A 228 9.51 1.90 7.94
N MET A 229 9.62 3.16 8.38
CA MET A 229 9.07 3.64 9.65
C MET A 229 7.54 3.56 9.72
N GLY A 230 6.84 3.72 8.60
CA GLY A 230 5.39 3.56 8.54
C GLY A 230 4.90 2.14 8.88
N PRO A 231 5.47 1.09 8.26
CA PRO A 231 5.29 -0.29 8.71
C PRO A 231 5.65 -0.55 10.18
N PHE A 232 6.68 0.10 10.73
CA PHE A 232 7.04 0.00 12.16
C PHE A 232 5.97 0.61 13.06
N SER A 233 5.46 1.80 12.74
CA SER A 233 4.40 2.45 13.54
C SER A 233 3.08 1.68 13.49
N ASN A 234 2.76 1.06 12.35
CA ASN A 234 1.52 0.32 12.16
C ASN A 234 1.55 -1.14 12.65
N ALA A 235 2.73 -1.71 12.92
CA ALA A 235 2.86 -3.11 13.31
C ALA A 235 2.11 -3.49 14.59
N PRO A 236 2.12 -2.68 15.67
CA PRO A 236 1.34 -2.99 16.88
C PRO A 236 -0.16 -3.05 16.61
N ILE A 237 -0.69 -2.06 15.85
CA ILE A 237 -2.11 -1.97 15.50
C ILE A 237 -2.52 -3.17 14.65
N ASP A 238 -1.72 -3.50 13.63
CA ASP A 238 -2.01 -4.62 12.75
C ASP A 238 -1.94 -5.96 13.50
N THR A 239 -0.99 -6.14 14.42
CA THR A 239 -0.90 -7.36 15.24
C THR A 239 -2.12 -7.51 16.15
N ILE A 240 -2.53 -6.44 16.84
CA ILE A 240 -3.75 -6.45 17.67
C ILE A 240 -4.98 -6.75 16.82
N LYS A 241 -5.12 -6.11 15.65
CA LYS A 241 -6.22 -6.35 14.71
C LYS A 241 -6.28 -7.82 14.27
N THR A 242 -5.13 -8.43 13.94
CA THR A 242 -5.10 -9.84 13.54
C THR A 242 -5.48 -10.80 14.66
N ARG A 243 -5.16 -10.48 15.93
CA ARG A 243 -5.62 -11.29 17.09
C ARG A 243 -7.09 -11.08 17.39
N LEU A 244 -7.58 -9.84 17.31
CA LEU A 244 -8.99 -9.52 17.49
C LEU A 244 -9.87 -10.24 16.46
N GLN A 245 -9.41 -10.34 15.21
CA GLN A 245 -10.09 -11.09 14.14
C GLN A 245 -10.07 -12.61 14.34
N LYS A 246 -9.14 -13.14 15.16
CA LYS A 246 -9.07 -14.56 15.52
C LYS A 246 -9.88 -14.90 16.76
N ALA A 247 -10.09 -13.94 17.66
CA ALA A 247 -10.86 -14.15 18.87
C ALA A 247 -12.37 -14.29 18.55
N THR A 248 -13.00 -15.31 19.12
CA THR A 248 -14.45 -15.50 19.03
C THR A 248 -15.17 -14.29 19.63
N TYR A 249 -16.28 -13.88 19.00
CA TYR A 249 -17.09 -12.77 19.51
C TYR A 249 -17.84 -13.22 20.77
N GLU A 250 -17.57 -12.59 21.89
CA GLU A 250 -18.34 -12.77 23.13
C GLU A 250 -19.40 -11.66 23.24
N PRO A 251 -20.71 -12.00 23.25
CA PRO A 251 -21.77 -11.01 23.39
C PRO A 251 -21.64 -10.22 24.69
N GLY A 252 -21.62 -8.88 24.62
CA GLY A 252 -21.62 -7.99 25.78
C GLY A 252 -20.32 -7.22 26.05
N THR A 253 -19.24 -7.45 25.27
CA THR A 253 -17.99 -6.69 25.40
C THR A 253 -17.84 -5.64 24.30
N THR A 254 -17.43 -4.42 24.68
CA THR A 254 -17.19 -3.36 23.69
C THR A 254 -15.92 -3.67 22.87
N ALA A 255 -15.85 -3.17 21.63
CA ALA A 255 -14.68 -3.36 20.78
C ALA A 255 -13.39 -2.82 21.41
N PHE A 256 -13.49 -1.75 22.20
CA PHE A 256 -12.35 -1.15 22.91
C PHE A 256 -11.86 -2.01 24.07
N GLU A 257 -12.76 -2.57 24.88
CA GLU A 257 -12.39 -3.49 25.97
C GLU A 257 -11.70 -4.73 25.42
N ARG A 258 -12.17 -5.27 24.30
CA ARG A 258 -11.53 -6.42 23.62
C ARG A 258 -10.13 -6.07 23.12
N ILE A 259 -9.96 -4.90 22.51
CA ILE A 259 -8.64 -4.40 22.05
C ILE A 259 -7.69 -4.25 23.25
N ALA A 260 -8.15 -3.64 24.33
CA ALA A 260 -7.36 -3.42 25.55
C ALA A 260 -6.99 -4.73 26.24
N ALA A 261 -7.93 -5.68 26.32
CA ALA A 261 -7.69 -7.02 26.87
C ALA A 261 -6.62 -7.78 26.07
N ILE A 262 -6.74 -7.80 24.74
CA ILE A 262 -5.76 -8.44 23.86
C ILE A 262 -4.39 -7.78 23.98
N ALA A 263 -4.32 -6.45 24.00
CA ALA A 263 -3.05 -5.73 24.16
C ALA A 263 -2.39 -6.02 25.51
N LYS A 264 -3.18 -6.05 26.60
CA LYS A 264 -2.71 -6.38 27.96
C LYS A 264 -2.20 -7.82 28.04
N ASP A 265 -2.92 -8.75 27.40
CA ASP A 265 -2.55 -10.16 27.35
C ASP A 265 -1.26 -10.39 26.56
N MET A 266 -1.14 -9.76 25.38
CA MET A 266 0.09 -9.76 24.58
C MET A 266 1.29 -9.25 25.37
N TRP A 267 1.11 -8.16 26.11
CA TRP A 267 2.18 -7.57 26.91
C TRP A 267 2.62 -8.49 28.04
N LYS A 268 1.67 -9.08 28.78
CA LYS A 268 1.96 -9.94 29.93
C LYS A 268 2.52 -11.31 29.54
N GLN A 269 1.99 -11.94 28.50
CA GLN A 269 2.36 -13.32 28.15
C GLN A 269 3.55 -13.41 27.20
N GLU A 270 3.69 -12.48 26.26
CA GLU A 270 4.66 -12.58 25.16
C GLU A 270 5.63 -11.39 25.07
N GLY A 271 5.38 -10.33 25.84
CA GLY A 271 6.18 -9.11 25.87
C GLY A 271 6.12 -8.26 24.59
N VAL A 272 6.93 -7.20 24.57
CA VAL A 272 6.92 -6.16 23.51
C VAL A 272 7.21 -6.72 22.12
N ARG A 273 8.03 -7.77 22.01
CA ARG A 273 8.35 -8.43 20.74
C ARG A 273 7.11 -9.02 20.04
N SER A 274 6.07 -9.34 20.80
CA SER A 274 4.82 -9.87 20.26
C SER A 274 4.13 -8.89 19.30
N PHE A 275 4.17 -7.59 19.60
CA PHE A 275 3.55 -6.52 18.79
C PHE A 275 4.20 -6.33 17.41
N TYR A 276 5.42 -6.83 17.23
CA TYR A 276 6.19 -6.72 16.00
C TYR A 276 6.33 -8.05 15.25
N LYS A 277 5.64 -9.11 15.70
CA LYS A 277 5.61 -10.40 14.99
C LYS A 277 5.00 -10.20 13.60
N GLY A 278 5.80 -10.46 12.56
CA GLY A 278 5.39 -10.30 11.16
C GLY A 278 5.84 -8.99 10.50
N ILE A 279 6.62 -8.15 11.19
CA ILE A 279 7.18 -6.94 10.58
C ILE A 279 8.29 -7.22 9.57
N THR A 280 9.11 -8.26 9.79
CA THR A 280 10.22 -8.64 8.92
C THR A 280 9.81 -8.81 7.46
N PRO A 281 8.80 -9.63 7.10
CA PRO A 281 8.37 -9.74 5.70
C PRO A 281 7.77 -8.45 5.15
N ARG A 282 7.25 -7.55 6.01
CA ARG A 282 6.70 -6.27 5.60
C ARG A 282 7.81 -5.29 5.22
N VAL A 283 8.82 -5.14 6.08
CA VAL A 283 9.98 -4.27 5.81
C VAL A 283 10.80 -4.80 4.64
N LEU A 284 11.01 -6.13 4.57
CA LEU A 284 11.69 -6.77 3.43
C LEU A 284 10.98 -6.56 2.10
N ARG A 285 9.65 -6.33 2.09
CA ARG A 285 8.91 -5.99 0.87
C ARG A 285 9.08 -4.52 0.46
N VAL A 286 9.22 -3.60 1.43
CA VAL A 286 9.25 -2.16 1.14
C VAL A 286 10.40 -1.82 0.19
N ALA A 287 11.61 -2.27 0.49
CA ALA A 287 12.79 -1.92 -0.29
C ALA A 287 12.73 -2.41 -1.75
N PRO A 288 12.48 -3.71 -2.04
CA PRO A 288 12.35 -4.19 -3.41
C PRO A 288 11.17 -3.59 -4.16
N GLY A 289 10.02 -3.43 -3.48
CA GLY A 289 8.83 -2.84 -4.10
C GLY A 289 9.07 -1.39 -4.54
N GLN A 290 9.66 -0.57 -3.66
CA GLN A 290 10.00 0.81 -4.00
C GLN A 290 11.07 0.89 -5.09
N ALA A 291 12.07 0.01 -5.07
CA ALA A 291 13.08 -0.05 -6.12
C ALA A 291 12.47 -0.35 -7.51
N ILE A 292 11.53 -1.30 -7.59
CA ILE A 292 10.82 -1.62 -8.84
C ILE A 292 10.01 -0.42 -9.32
N VAL A 293 9.22 0.20 -8.43
CA VAL A 293 8.42 1.37 -8.80
C VAL A 293 9.30 2.48 -9.33
N PHE A 294 10.40 2.80 -8.64
CA PHE A 294 11.30 3.87 -9.04
C PHE A 294 11.97 3.59 -10.40
N ALA A 295 12.57 2.41 -10.56
CA ALA A 295 13.25 2.03 -11.80
C ALA A 295 12.30 2.04 -13.01
N VAL A 296 11.08 1.51 -12.84
CA VAL A 296 10.08 1.50 -13.91
C VAL A 296 9.56 2.90 -14.18
N TYR A 297 9.29 3.69 -13.14
CA TYR A 297 8.81 5.07 -13.27
C TYR A 297 9.81 5.94 -14.04
N GLU A 298 11.11 5.88 -13.70
CA GLU A 298 12.14 6.66 -14.40
C GLU A 298 12.26 6.25 -15.87
N LYS A 299 12.27 4.94 -16.15
CA LYS A 299 12.36 4.43 -17.52
C LYS A 299 11.16 4.82 -18.36
N VAL A 300 9.94 4.67 -17.83
CA VAL A 300 8.70 5.02 -18.54
C VAL A 300 8.61 6.53 -18.75
N ARG A 301 8.95 7.32 -17.73
CA ARG A 301 9.02 8.77 -17.86
C ARG A 301 10.01 9.19 -18.95
N GLY A 302 11.21 8.63 -18.96
CA GLY A 302 12.24 8.94 -19.96
C GLY A 302 11.78 8.61 -21.39
N ILE A 303 11.08 7.49 -21.57
CA ILE A 303 10.47 7.11 -22.87
C ILE A 303 9.41 8.14 -23.29
N ILE A 304 8.49 8.51 -22.40
CA ILE A 304 7.43 9.48 -22.70
C ILE A 304 7.99 10.87 -23.02
N GLU A 305 9.01 11.32 -22.28
CA GLU A 305 9.68 12.59 -22.54
C GLU A 305 10.38 12.58 -23.90
N THR A 306 11.06 11.48 -24.26
CA THR A 306 11.70 11.32 -25.58
C THR A 306 10.66 11.31 -26.71
N MET A 307 9.54 10.60 -26.53
CA MET A 307 8.43 10.56 -27.49
C MET A 307 7.72 11.91 -27.67
N LYS A 308 7.71 12.78 -26.65
CA LYS A 308 7.15 14.14 -26.75
C LYS A 308 8.06 15.13 -27.46
N VAL A 309 9.35 14.85 -27.55
CA VAL A 309 10.32 15.67 -28.30
C VAL A 309 10.32 15.31 -29.79
N SER A 310 10.01 14.05 -30.13
CA SER A 310 9.94 13.55 -31.51
C SER A 310 8.83 14.10 -32.44
N PRO A 311 7.65 14.61 -32.02
CA PRO A 311 6.57 14.98 -32.95
C PRO A 311 6.73 16.37 -33.59
N SER A 312 7.75 17.13 -33.19
CA SER A 312 7.91 18.55 -33.56
C SER A 312 9.11 18.87 -34.45
N GLN A 313 9.99 17.91 -34.74
CA GLN A 313 11.16 18.15 -35.61
C GLN A 313 10.97 17.75 -37.08
N ASP A 314 9.92 17.00 -37.43
CA ASP A 314 9.68 16.55 -38.82
C ASP A 314 8.63 17.39 -39.58
N ARG A 315 8.26 18.59 -39.09
CA ARG A 315 7.23 19.44 -39.75
C ARG A 315 7.74 20.71 -40.42
N TYR A 316 9.06 20.85 -40.57
CA TYR A 316 9.68 21.91 -41.38
C TYR A 316 10.92 21.33 -42.08
N SER A 317 10.68 20.54 -43.13
CA SER A 317 11.68 20.12 -44.10
C SER A 317 10.99 19.81 -45.42
N GLU A 318 10.31 20.81 -45.99
CA GLU A 318 10.09 20.99 -47.43
C GLU A 318 10.14 22.48 -47.75
#